data_AF-A0A9P8QPG1-F1
#
_entry.id   AF-A0A9P8QPG1-F1
#
_cell.length_a   1.000
_cell.length_b   1.000
_cell.length_c   1.000
_cell.angle_alpha   90.00
_cell.angle_beta   90.00
_cell.angle_gamma   90.00
#
_symmetry.space_group_name_H-M   'P 1'
#
loop_
_entity.id
_entity.type
_entity.pdbx_description
1 polymer ?
#
loop_
_entity_poly.entity_id
_entity_poly.type
_entity_poly.pdbx_seq_one_letter_code
_entity_poly.pdbx_strand_id
1 'polypeptide(L)'
;MDLQLPLRRQSINEFLSNLSTMSRAQRELRQRTTSIADANRIQEITSATPQRTIKRRRTSASPISISSTPPQRVSRRVKSERDKLFDAIEAGDNYPAGPTTIKSADDLNEVQLKKCYEILHACGSATDPNASLTKTRQSIDGFLDAVFNEWSSRKAGTLLRSELDFLVEADVVAGRLCAKPQEHIKATDCDVGSLCAVTVSAVATYCNNPPMFKLEFSTVDDLSGQPEAFCPISRRDIRWLDKDWMQELRDSLQAKVIAKIHKHNKHLAIWQARKLIVEWAKGSLSMGEDVSKMGFLERRTADVATIGLGGHIQGK
;
A
#
# COMPACT_ATOMS: atom_id res chain seq x y z
N MET A 1 -22.04 1.61 34.99
CA MET A 1 -21.31 0.63 35.81
C MET A 1 -20.79 -0.41 34.87
N ASP A 2 -19.49 -0.32 34.60
CA ASP A 2 -18.78 -1.09 33.58
C ASP A 2 -18.62 -2.56 33.98
N LEU A 3 -18.99 -3.45 33.07
CA LEU A 3 -18.64 -4.87 33.10
C LEU A 3 -17.41 -5.07 32.22
N GLN A 4 -16.22 -4.97 32.81
CA GLN A 4 -14.98 -5.42 32.18
C GLN A 4 -14.90 -6.94 32.24
N LEU A 5 -14.94 -7.59 31.07
CA LEU A 5 -14.57 -8.99 30.89
C LEU A 5 -13.03 -9.13 30.93
N PRO A 6 -12.47 -10.19 31.52
CA PRO A 6 -11.03 -10.36 31.61
C PRO A 6 -10.45 -10.82 30.27
N LEU A 7 -9.50 -10.04 29.74
CA LEU A 7 -8.63 -10.44 28.62
C LEU A 7 -7.81 -11.67 29.03
N ARG A 8 -8.02 -12.74 28.28
CA ARG A 8 -7.45 -14.08 28.49
C ARG A 8 -5.93 -14.02 28.29
N ARG A 9 -5.16 -14.23 29.36
CA ARG A 9 -3.72 -14.58 29.30
C ARG A 9 -3.58 -15.86 28.47
N GLN A 10 -3.05 -15.77 27.25
CA GLN A 10 -2.57 -16.95 26.54
C GLN A 10 -1.23 -17.37 27.14
N SER A 11 -1.09 -18.64 27.47
CA SER A 11 0.18 -19.19 27.95
C SER A 11 1.17 -19.21 26.80
N ILE A 12 2.42 -18.77 27.00
CA ILE A 12 3.48 -18.80 25.97
C ILE A 12 3.68 -20.24 25.43
N ASN A 13 3.40 -21.26 26.24
CA ASN A 13 3.40 -22.66 25.79
C ASN A 13 2.28 -22.96 24.77
N GLU A 14 1.12 -22.32 24.89
CA GLU A 14 0.05 -22.41 23.89
C GLU A 14 0.48 -21.71 22.58
N PHE A 15 1.16 -20.56 22.66
CA PHE A 15 1.68 -19.88 21.47
C PHE A 15 2.75 -20.71 20.73
N LEU A 16 3.72 -21.27 21.47
CA LEU A 16 4.74 -22.16 20.88
C LEU A 16 4.11 -23.41 20.26
N SER A 17 3.05 -23.96 20.88
CA SER A 17 2.28 -25.06 20.29
C SER A 17 1.53 -24.64 19.02
N ASN A 18 1.02 -23.40 18.94
CA ASN A 18 0.30 -22.87 17.79
C ASN A 18 1.21 -22.59 16.57
N LEU A 19 2.47 -22.23 16.79
CA LEU A 19 3.44 -22.10 15.70
C LEU A 19 3.70 -23.44 14.99
N SER A 20 3.66 -24.55 15.75
CA SER A 20 3.83 -25.89 15.18
C SER A 20 2.65 -26.34 14.31
N THR A 21 1.42 -25.92 14.63
CA THR A 21 0.21 -26.21 13.85
C THR A 21 0.10 -25.34 12.59
N MET A 22 0.59 -24.09 12.62
CA MET A 22 0.64 -23.22 11.43
C MET A 22 1.52 -23.79 10.30
N SER A 23 2.62 -24.49 10.64
CA SER A 23 3.47 -25.20 9.67
C SER A 23 2.70 -26.26 8.87
N ARG A 24 1.67 -26.86 9.48
CA ARG A 24 0.81 -27.89 8.86
C ARG A 24 -0.23 -27.26 7.92
N ALA A 25 -0.84 -26.15 8.34
CA ALA A 25 -1.79 -25.39 7.51
C ALA A 25 -1.14 -24.79 6.25
N GLN A 26 0.12 -24.34 6.33
CA GLN A 26 0.87 -23.87 5.15
C GLN A 26 1.22 -25.00 4.17
N ARG A 27 1.40 -26.24 4.64
CA ARG A 27 1.56 -27.41 3.75
C ARG A 27 0.26 -27.77 3.03
N GLU A 28 -0.89 -27.65 3.69
CA GLU A 28 -2.20 -27.91 3.08
C GLU A 28 -2.62 -26.82 2.07
N LEU A 29 -2.27 -25.55 2.32
CA LEU A 29 -2.55 -24.46 1.38
C LEU A 29 -1.79 -24.62 0.06
N ARG A 30 -0.56 -25.16 0.10
CA ARG A 30 0.25 -25.48 -1.09
C ARG A 30 -0.29 -26.67 -1.89
N GLN A 31 -1.05 -27.57 -1.27
CA GLN A 31 -1.71 -28.68 -1.98
C GLN A 31 -3.00 -28.26 -2.68
N ARG A 32 -3.65 -27.16 -2.25
CA ARG A 32 -4.89 -26.66 -2.86
C ARG A 32 -4.66 -25.73 -4.05
N THR A 33 -3.52 -25.05 -4.13
CA THR A 33 -3.20 -24.14 -5.25
C THR A 33 -2.80 -24.84 -6.55
N THR A 34 -2.54 -26.16 -6.54
CA THR A 34 -2.31 -26.95 -7.77
C THR A 34 -3.59 -27.45 -8.44
N SER A 35 -4.78 -27.16 -7.89
CA SER A 35 -6.07 -27.69 -8.39
C SER A 35 -6.96 -26.65 -9.09
N ILE A 36 -6.53 -25.39 -9.23
CA ILE A 36 -7.34 -24.28 -9.81
C ILE A 36 -6.75 -23.82 -11.15
N ALA A 37 -6.05 -24.71 -11.86
CA ALA A 37 -5.48 -24.42 -13.18
C ALA A 37 -6.34 -24.93 -14.36
N ASP A 38 -7.46 -25.63 -14.11
CA ASP A 38 -8.33 -26.15 -15.17
C ASP A 38 -9.81 -25.86 -14.87
N ALA A 39 -10.33 -24.75 -15.42
CA ALA A 39 -11.77 -24.59 -15.76
C ALA A 39 -12.02 -23.34 -16.63
N ASN A 40 -12.06 -23.55 -17.95
CA ASN A 40 -12.98 -22.98 -18.98
C ASN A 40 -12.99 -21.44 -19.19
N ARG A 41 -12.61 -20.79 -20.31
CA ARG A 41 -12.56 -21.03 -21.77
C ARG A 41 -13.88 -21.42 -22.47
N ILE A 42 -14.23 -20.64 -23.52
CA ILE A 42 -15.28 -20.74 -24.59
C ILE A 42 -16.47 -19.76 -24.37
N GLN A 43 -16.56 -18.59 -25.07
CA GLN A 43 -17.23 -18.25 -26.38
C GLN A 43 -18.78 -18.36 -26.32
N GLU A 44 -19.66 -17.53 -26.92
CA GLU A 44 -19.61 -16.60 -28.05
C GLU A 44 -20.87 -15.69 -28.13
N ILE A 45 -20.85 -14.79 -29.12
CA ILE A 45 -21.73 -13.66 -29.48
C ILE A 45 -23.14 -14.06 -29.99
N THR A 46 -24.17 -13.22 -29.79
CA THR A 46 -25.11 -12.81 -30.87
C THR A 46 -26.00 -11.60 -30.52
N SER A 47 -26.26 -10.84 -31.58
CA SER A 47 -26.97 -9.57 -31.77
C SER A 47 -28.50 -9.62 -31.65
N ALA A 48 -29.13 -8.50 -31.25
CA ALA A 48 -30.30 -7.88 -31.92
C ALA A 48 -30.87 -6.66 -31.15
N THR A 49 -31.01 -5.53 -31.85
CA THR A 49 -32.03 -4.47 -31.61
C THR A 49 -32.93 -4.48 -32.86
N PRO A 50 -34.24 -4.08 -32.83
CA PRO A 50 -34.58 -2.64 -32.70
C PRO A 50 -36.02 -2.25 -32.20
N GLN A 51 -36.20 -0.93 -32.00
CA GLN A 51 -37.45 -0.10 -32.01
C GLN A 51 -38.28 -0.01 -30.70
N ARG A 52 -38.95 1.11 -30.31
CA ARG A 52 -39.27 2.44 -30.90
C ARG A 52 -39.79 3.41 -29.80
N THR A 53 -39.48 4.71 -29.95
CA THR A 53 -40.23 5.95 -29.61
C THR A 53 -41.18 6.05 -28.40
N ILE A 54 -41.03 7.12 -27.58
CA ILE A 54 -42.08 8.09 -27.22
C ILE A 54 -41.43 9.45 -26.89
N LYS A 55 -41.87 10.51 -27.60
CA LYS A 55 -41.54 11.92 -27.33
C LYS A 55 -42.29 12.39 -26.10
N ARG A 56 -41.60 12.94 -25.09
CA ARG A 56 -42.22 13.82 -24.08
C ARG A 56 -41.66 15.23 -24.21
N ARG A 57 -42.50 16.10 -24.75
CA ARG A 57 -42.35 17.55 -24.83
C ARG A 57 -42.49 18.12 -23.41
N ARG A 58 -41.44 18.70 -22.84
CA ARG A 58 -41.56 19.59 -21.66
C ARG A 58 -41.22 21.00 -22.10
N THR A 59 -42.26 21.82 -22.13
CA THR A 59 -42.25 23.27 -22.30
C THR A 59 -41.98 23.93 -20.95
N SER A 60 -40.78 24.49 -20.78
CA SER A 60 -40.50 25.59 -19.84
C SER A 60 -39.09 26.11 -20.11
N ALA A 61 -38.94 26.89 -21.18
CA ALA A 61 -37.74 27.69 -21.39
C ALA A 61 -37.93 29.02 -20.65
N SER A 62 -37.39 29.13 -19.43
CA SER A 62 -37.10 30.43 -18.84
C SER A 62 -35.94 31.03 -19.61
N PRO A 63 -36.03 32.25 -20.16
CA PRO A 63 -34.90 32.85 -20.85
C PRO A 63 -33.82 33.20 -19.81
N ILE A 64 -32.61 32.68 -20.02
CA ILE A 64 -31.41 33.16 -19.34
C ILE A 64 -31.17 34.57 -19.87
N SER A 65 -31.42 35.59 -19.05
CA SER A 65 -31.08 36.98 -19.37
C SER A 65 -29.56 37.14 -19.33
N ILE A 66 -28.90 37.00 -20.49
CA ILE A 66 -27.48 37.28 -20.65
C ILE A 66 -27.33 38.78 -20.89
N SER A 67 -26.71 39.48 -19.94
CA SER A 67 -26.31 40.87 -20.07
C SER A 67 -25.42 41.06 -21.31
N SER A 68 -25.87 41.90 -22.24
CA SER A 68 -25.25 42.17 -23.53
C SER A 68 -23.95 42.95 -23.39
N THR A 69 -22.85 42.27 -23.05
CA THR A 69 -21.52 42.73 -23.46
C THR A 69 -21.31 42.34 -24.92
N PRO A 70 -20.76 43.20 -25.80
CA PRO A 70 -20.60 42.87 -27.20
C PRO A 70 -19.73 41.61 -27.34
N PRO A 71 -20.12 40.62 -28.16
CA PRO A 71 -19.33 39.40 -28.29
C PRO A 71 -18.01 39.74 -28.96
N GLN A 72 -16.90 39.58 -28.23
CA GLN A 72 -15.60 39.33 -28.86
C GLN A 72 -15.81 38.16 -29.83
N ARG A 73 -15.70 38.41 -31.14
CA ARG A 73 -15.83 37.37 -32.16
C ARG A 73 -14.80 36.29 -31.87
N VAL A 74 -15.26 35.15 -31.35
CA VAL A 74 -14.42 33.95 -31.23
C VAL A 74 -13.82 33.68 -32.59
N SER A 75 -12.49 33.62 -32.68
CA SER A 75 -11.83 33.47 -33.97
C SER A 75 -12.36 32.21 -34.68
N ARG A 76 -12.68 32.30 -35.98
CA ARG A 76 -13.23 31.17 -36.76
C ARG A 76 -12.37 29.91 -36.65
N ARG A 77 -11.05 30.09 -36.48
CA ARG A 77 -10.05 29.03 -36.28
C ARG A 77 -10.29 28.23 -35.00
N VAL A 78 -10.68 28.87 -33.90
CA VAL A 78 -11.01 28.20 -32.63
C VAL A 78 -12.28 27.37 -32.75
N LYS A 79 -13.26 27.83 -33.54
CA LYS A 79 -14.48 27.06 -33.81
C LYS A 79 -14.17 25.79 -34.64
N SER A 80 -13.38 25.91 -35.70
CA SER A 80 -13.07 24.74 -36.55
C SER A 80 -12.25 23.68 -35.85
N GLU A 81 -11.31 24.06 -34.97
CA GLU A 81 -10.51 23.07 -34.21
C GLU A 81 -11.36 22.33 -33.18
N ARG A 82 -12.33 23.02 -32.57
CA ARG A 82 -13.27 22.38 -31.65
C ARG A 82 -14.22 21.41 -32.37
N ASP A 83 -14.71 21.78 -33.54
CA ASP A 83 -15.59 20.91 -34.32
C ASP A 83 -14.84 19.63 -34.74
N LYS A 84 -13.58 19.76 -35.22
CA LYS A 84 -12.70 18.60 -35.50
C LYS A 84 -12.48 17.70 -34.28
N LEU A 85 -12.27 18.28 -33.10
CA LEU A 85 -12.09 17.53 -31.86
C LEU A 85 -13.34 16.71 -31.54
N PHE A 86 -14.53 17.31 -31.66
CA PHE A 86 -15.79 16.62 -31.39
C PHE A 86 -16.07 15.54 -32.44
N ASP A 87 -15.79 15.80 -33.71
CA ASP A 87 -15.89 14.79 -34.78
C ASP A 87 -14.97 13.59 -34.51
N ALA A 88 -13.74 13.84 -34.05
CA ALA A 88 -12.79 12.78 -33.70
C ALA A 88 -13.25 11.96 -32.48
N ILE A 89 -13.82 12.61 -31.47
CA ILE A 89 -14.42 11.94 -30.31
C ILE A 89 -15.63 11.09 -30.75
N GLU A 90 -16.50 11.63 -31.60
CA GLU A 90 -17.67 10.92 -32.12
C GLU A 90 -17.26 9.70 -32.96
N ALA A 91 -16.16 9.81 -33.71
CA ALA A 91 -15.56 8.71 -34.46
C ALA A 91 -14.83 7.67 -33.57
N GLY A 92 -14.70 7.92 -32.26
CA GLY A 92 -14.03 7.01 -31.33
C GLY A 92 -12.51 7.04 -31.40
N ASP A 93 -11.90 8.14 -31.85
CA ASP A 93 -10.45 8.32 -31.83
C ASP A 93 -9.94 8.36 -30.38
N ASN A 94 -8.92 7.55 -30.07
CA ASN A 94 -8.27 7.52 -28.76
C ASN A 94 -7.38 8.75 -28.52
N TYR A 95 -6.99 9.46 -29.59
CA TYR A 95 -6.09 10.61 -29.59
C TYR A 95 -6.69 11.79 -30.38
N PRO A 96 -7.86 12.30 -29.97
CA PRO A 96 -8.57 13.31 -30.74
C PRO A 96 -7.90 14.71 -30.67
N ALA A 97 -6.96 14.92 -29.73
CA ALA A 97 -6.14 16.12 -29.69
C ALA A 97 -4.82 15.93 -30.46
N GLY A 98 -4.24 17.03 -30.95
CA GLY A 98 -2.91 17.00 -31.56
C GLY A 98 -1.82 16.60 -30.56
N PRO A 99 -0.79 15.83 -30.96
CA PRO A 99 0.33 15.50 -30.09
C PRO A 99 1.05 16.76 -29.58
N THR A 100 1.41 16.76 -28.30
CA THR A 100 2.14 17.86 -27.64
C THR A 100 3.27 17.32 -26.79
N THR A 101 4.35 18.10 -26.67
CA THR A 101 5.46 17.73 -25.78
C THR A 101 5.21 18.29 -24.39
N ILE A 102 5.06 17.40 -23.40
CA ILE A 102 4.98 17.74 -21.98
C ILE A 102 6.38 17.54 -21.37
N LYS A 103 6.98 18.62 -20.89
CA LYS A 103 8.34 18.69 -20.33
C LYS A 103 8.34 18.93 -18.81
N SER A 104 7.36 19.67 -18.30
CA SER A 104 7.21 19.95 -16.87
C SER A 104 5.75 19.91 -16.43
N ALA A 105 5.52 20.17 -15.15
CA ALA A 105 4.18 20.32 -14.58
C ALA A 105 3.40 21.50 -15.16
N ASP A 106 4.09 22.55 -15.62
CA ASP A 106 3.46 23.75 -16.20
C ASP A 106 2.78 23.47 -17.55
N ASP A 107 3.19 22.39 -18.22
CA ASP A 107 2.58 21.94 -19.48
C ASP A 107 1.28 21.16 -19.25
N LEU A 108 0.92 20.87 -18.00
CA LEU A 108 -0.30 20.14 -17.64
C LEU A 108 -1.49 21.09 -17.47
N ASN A 109 -2.63 20.71 -18.03
CA ASN A 109 -3.88 21.44 -17.81
C ASN A 109 -4.51 21.11 -16.43
N GLU A 110 -5.54 21.86 -16.06
CA GLU A 110 -6.23 21.71 -14.76
C GLU A 110 -6.72 20.28 -14.49
N VAL A 111 -7.28 19.61 -15.50
CA VAL A 111 -7.82 18.26 -15.36
C VAL A 111 -6.70 17.23 -15.15
N GLN A 112 -5.57 17.40 -15.85
CA GLN A 112 -4.37 16.57 -15.71
C GLN A 112 -3.70 16.77 -14.33
N LEU A 113 -3.58 18.01 -13.87
CA LEU A 113 -3.08 18.34 -12.54
C LEU A 113 -3.99 17.76 -11.45
N LYS A 114 -5.31 17.89 -11.61
CA LYS A 114 -6.28 17.26 -10.70
C LYS A 114 -6.09 15.75 -10.61
N LYS A 115 -5.86 15.08 -11.74
CA LYS A 115 -5.61 13.62 -11.72
C LYS A 115 -4.29 13.27 -11.02
N CYS A 116 -3.23 14.03 -11.23
CA CYS A 116 -1.98 13.85 -10.49
C CYS A 116 -2.19 13.99 -8.98
N TYR A 117 -3.01 14.96 -8.57
CA TYR A 117 -3.41 15.14 -7.19
C TYR A 117 -4.21 13.96 -6.64
N GLU A 118 -5.19 13.43 -7.39
CA GLU A 118 -5.96 12.24 -7.00
C GLU A 118 -5.08 11.01 -6.82
N ILE A 119 -4.11 10.80 -7.72
CA ILE A 119 -3.13 9.70 -7.64
C ILE A 119 -2.30 9.82 -6.36
N LEU A 120 -1.77 11.01 -6.08
CA LEU A 120 -0.97 11.25 -4.88
C LEU A 120 -1.81 11.06 -3.61
N HIS A 121 -3.06 11.54 -3.61
CA HIS A 121 -3.97 11.36 -2.50
C HIS A 121 -4.25 9.87 -2.24
N ALA A 122 -4.59 9.11 -3.27
CA ALA A 122 -4.84 7.67 -3.16
C ALA A 122 -3.61 6.91 -2.64
N CYS A 123 -2.42 7.24 -3.13
CA CYS A 123 -1.15 6.71 -2.62
C CYS A 123 -0.98 6.97 -1.10
N GLY A 124 -1.24 8.20 -0.66
CA GLY A 124 -1.18 8.58 0.76
C GLY A 124 -2.19 7.81 1.60
N SER A 125 -3.47 7.90 1.21
CA SER A 125 -4.61 7.29 1.91
C SER A 125 -4.54 5.77 1.99
N ALA A 126 -3.85 5.11 1.06
CA ALA A 126 -3.62 3.67 1.14
C ALA A 126 -2.83 3.26 2.39
N THR A 127 -1.97 4.12 2.95
CA THR A 127 -1.01 3.74 4.01
C THR A 127 -1.02 4.64 5.25
N ASP A 128 -1.33 5.94 5.10
CA ASP A 128 -1.46 6.90 6.19
C ASP A 128 -2.94 7.03 6.59
N PRO A 129 -3.36 6.57 7.78
CA PRO A 129 -4.74 6.71 8.26
C PRO A 129 -5.13 8.17 8.48
N ASN A 130 -4.14 9.06 8.60
CA ASN A 130 -4.34 10.49 8.75
C ASN A 130 -4.14 11.23 7.43
N ALA A 131 -4.19 10.54 6.29
CA ALA A 131 -4.12 11.18 4.98
C ALA A 131 -5.29 12.15 4.82
N SER A 132 -4.98 13.36 4.35
CA SER A 132 -5.97 14.40 4.13
C SER A 132 -5.64 15.18 2.87
N LEU A 133 -6.65 15.82 2.29
CA LEU A 133 -6.47 16.68 1.12
C LEU A 133 -5.47 17.82 1.41
N THR A 134 -5.44 18.34 2.63
CA THR A 134 -4.47 19.37 3.04
C THR A 134 -3.04 18.85 2.99
N LYS A 135 -2.77 17.66 3.53
CA LYS A 135 -1.44 17.02 3.45
C LYS A 135 -1.03 16.73 2.01
N THR A 136 -1.97 16.26 1.19
CA THR A 136 -1.73 16.06 -0.25
C THR A 136 -1.38 17.38 -0.93
N ARG A 137 -2.09 18.48 -0.61
CA ARG A 137 -1.80 19.79 -1.19
C ARG A 137 -0.40 20.31 -0.84
N GLN A 138 0.09 20.01 0.36
CA GLN A 138 1.44 20.40 0.79
C GLN A 138 2.56 19.58 0.10
N SER A 139 2.23 18.41 -0.47
CA SER A 139 3.21 17.48 -1.06
C SER A 139 3.13 17.37 -2.58
N ILE A 140 2.13 18.03 -3.21
CA ILE A 140 1.90 17.91 -4.65
C ILE A 140 3.06 18.42 -5.50
N ASP A 141 3.69 19.52 -5.11
CA ASP A 141 4.78 20.12 -5.88
C ASP A 141 6.00 19.17 -5.89
N GLY A 142 6.37 18.63 -4.72
CA GLY A 142 7.44 17.62 -4.64
C GLY A 142 7.10 16.30 -5.36
N PHE A 143 5.83 15.92 -5.46
CA PHE A 143 5.41 14.79 -6.27
C PHE A 143 5.58 15.08 -7.77
N LEU A 144 5.15 16.25 -8.24
CA LEU A 144 5.30 16.67 -9.63
C LEU A 144 6.78 16.78 -10.02
N ASP A 145 7.62 17.35 -9.14
CA ASP A 145 9.07 17.38 -9.32
C ASP A 145 9.63 15.96 -9.48
N ALA A 146 9.20 15.00 -8.65
CA ALA A 146 9.62 13.61 -8.78
C ALA A 146 9.11 12.94 -10.08
N VAL A 147 7.91 13.29 -10.55
CA VAL A 147 7.37 12.81 -11.83
C VAL A 147 8.23 13.28 -13.00
N PHE A 148 8.66 14.55 -13.01
CA PHE A 148 9.46 15.12 -14.09
C PHE A 148 10.97 15.08 -13.85
N ASN A 149 11.44 14.54 -12.72
CA ASN A 149 12.86 14.43 -12.42
C ASN A 149 13.60 13.63 -13.51
N GLU A 150 14.47 14.31 -14.24
CA GLU A 150 15.22 13.83 -15.41
C GLU A 150 14.34 13.12 -16.46
N TRP A 151 13.04 13.43 -16.49
CA TRP A 151 12.05 12.70 -17.27
C TRP A 151 11.09 13.66 -17.98
N SER A 152 10.73 13.33 -19.22
CA SER A 152 9.72 14.07 -19.99
C SER A 152 9.03 13.13 -20.97
N SER A 153 7.90 13.54 -21.53
CA SER A 153 7.19 12.77 -22.57
C SER A 153 8.09 12.40 -23.76
N ARG A 154 9.03 13.26 -24.15
CA ARG A 154 10.00 13.00 -25.23
C ARG A 154 11.12 12.05 -24.80
N LYS A 155 11.49 12.05 -23.52
CA LYS A 155 12.54 11.19 -22.94
C LYS A 155 11.93 10.11 -22.03
N ALA A 156 10.80 9.53 -22.44
CA ALA A 156 10.04 8.65 -21.58
C ALA A 156 10.82 7.36 -21.20
N GLY A 157 11.69 6.90 -22.10
CA GLY A 157 12.45 5.65 -21.94
C GLY A 157 11.54 4.45 -21.71
N THR A 158 12.09 3.40 -21.09
CA THR A 158 11.28 2.27 -20.59
C THR A 158 10.73 2.64 -19.22
N LEU A 159 9.41 2.69 -19.08
CA LEU A 159 8.76 2.93 -17.79
C LEU A 159 8.80 1.66 -16.93
N LEU A 160 9.84 1.54 -16.11
CA LEU A 160 9.98 0.43 -15.16
C LEU A 160 8.99 0.61 -14.01
N ARG A 161 8.09 -0.37 -13.87
CA ARG A 161 7.19 -0.45 -12.72
C ARG A 161 8.00 -0.93 -11.51
N SER A 162 7.83 -0.29 -10.35
CA SER A 162 8.48 -0.76 -9.12
C SER A 162 8.04 -2.19 -8.84
N GLU A 163 9.01 -3.06 -8.59
CA GLU A 163 8.75 -4.35 -7.96
C GLU A 163 8.64 -4.14 -6.44
N LEU A 164 7.85 -4.99 -5.78
CA LEU A 164 7.78 -5.03 -4.33
C LEU A 164 8.75 -6.09 -3.87
N ASP A 165 9.91 -5.69 -3.37
CA ASP A 165 10.91 -6.59 -2.80
C ASP A 165 11.55 -5.93 -1.59
N PHE A 166 11.41 -6.57 -0.43
CA PHE A 166 11.99 -6.09 0.82
C PHE A 166 12.13 -7.19 1.88
N LEU A 167 13.16 -7.00 2.70
CA LEU A 167 13.33 -7.63 3.99
C LEU A 167 13.25 -6.56 5.07
N VAL A 168 12.53 -6.86 6.15
CA VAL A 168 12.44 -6.02 7.35
C VAL A 168 12.61 -6.86 8.60
N GLU A 169 13.31 -6.29 9.57
CA GLU A 169 13.58 -6.91 10.86
C GLU A 169 13.12 -5.97 11.96
N ALA A 170 12.44 -6.50 12.96
CA ALA A 170 12.09 -5.80 14.19
C ALA A 170 12.61 -6.60 15.37
N ASP A 171 13.09 -5.89 16.39
CA ASP A 171 13.65 -6.46 17.59
C ASP A 171 13.07 -5.79 18.82
N VAL A 172 12.92 -6.56 19.89
CA VAL A 172 12.51 -6.08 21.21
C VAL A 172 13.26 -6.85 22.29
N VAL A 173 13.43 -6.25 23.46
CA VAL A 173 13.84 -7.00 24.65
C VAL A 173 12.64 -7.82 25.11
N ALA A 174 12.77 -9.13 25.09
CA ALA A 174 11.73 -10.08 25.51
C ALA A 174 11.93 -10.59 26.94
N GLY A 175 13.16 -10.55 27.45
CA GLY A 175 13.47 -11.03 28.79
C GLY A 175 14.91 -10.78 29.20
N ARG A 176 15.32 -11.46 30.28
CA ARG A 176 16.69 -11.47 30.79
C ARG A 176 17.11 -12.91 31.10
N LEU A 177 18.41 -13.18 30.98
CA LEU A 177 19.00 -14.40 31.53
C LEU A 177 19.22 -14.24 33.03
N CYS A 178 18.71 -15.20 33.80
CA CYS A 178 18.76 -15.20 35.24
C CYS A 178 19.82 -16.18 35.75
N ALA A 179 20.82 -15.65 36.45
CA ALA A 179 21.83 -16.47 37.13
C ALA A 179 21.28 -17.22 38.36
N LYS A 180 20.13 -16.78 38.90
CA LYS A 180 19.50 -17.35 40.11
C LYS A 180 18.02 -17.68 39.89
N PRO A 181 17.70 -18.63 39.01
CA PRO A 181 16.32 -18.92 38.65
C PRO A 181 15.47 -19.45 39.82
N GLN A 182 16.09 -19.96 40.89
CA GLN A 182 15.37 -20.42 42.09
C GLN A 182 14.93 -19.27 43.02
N GLU A 183 15.62 -18.12 42.95
CA GLU A 183 15.34 -16.96 43.81
C GLU A 183 14.52 -15.90 43.06
N HIS A 184 14.76 -15.73 41.76
CA HIS A 184 14.07 -14.74 40.93
C HIS A 184 12.90 -15.39 40.20
N ILE A 185 11.68 -14.96 40.51
CA ILE A 185 10.46 -15.47 39.89
C ILE A 185 10.12 -14.65 38.64
N LYS A 186 10.38 -13.34 38.69
CA LYS A 186 10.07 -12.38 37.62
C LYS A 186 11.32 -11.75 37.03
N ALA A 187 11.15 -11.13 35.85
CA ALA A 187 12.23 -10.35 35.22
C ALA A 187 12.64 -9.13 36.05
N THR A 188 11.70 -8.51 36.79
CA THR A 188 12.01 -7.37 37.68
C THR A 188 12.93 -7.74 38.84
N ASP A 189 12.87 -9.00 39.30
CA ASP A 189 13.74 -9.50 40.37
C ASP A 189 15.20 -9.55 39.90
N CYS A 190 15.41 -9.63 38.59
CA CYS A 190 16.73 -9.61 37.95
C CYS A 190 17.32 -8.19 37.84
N ASP A 191 16.55 -7.13 38.09
CA ASP A 191 17.04 -5.74 38.01
C ASP A 191 17.85 -5.32 39.26
N VAL A 192 17.73 -6.08 40.36
CA VAL A 192 18.30 -5.72 41.67
C VAL A 192 19.79 -6.12 41.81
N GLY A 193 20.39 -6.80 40.81
CA GLY A 193 21.80 -7.20 40.87
C GLY A 193 22.49 -7.37 39.51
N SER A 194 23.82 -7.25 39.48
CA SER A 194 24.65 -7.31 38.25
C SER A 194 24.73 -8.71 37.62
N LEU A 195 24.32 -9.75 38.33
CA LEU A 195 24.43 -11.15 37.87
C LEU A 195 23.40 -11.55 36.80
N CYS A 196 22.35 -10.75 36.58
CA CYS A 196 21.30 -11.02 35.59
C CYS A 196 21.23 -9.93 34.50
N ALA A 197 22.40 -9.41 34.10
CA ALA A 197 22.49 -8.27 33.19
C ALA A 197 22.17 -8.61 31.73
N VAL A 198 22.37 -9.87 31.31
CA VAL A 198 22.25 -10.26 29.90
C VAL A 198 20.78 -10.23 29.46
N THR A 199 20.49 -9.42 28.44
CA THR A 199 19.16 -9.29 27.85
C THR A 199 18.90 -10.39 26.82
N VAL A 200 17.66 -10.84 26.78
CA VAL A 200 17.14 -11.71 25.72
C VAL A 200 16.36 -10.83 24.75
N SER A 201 16.83 -10.77 23.51
CA SER A 201 16.16 -10.10 22.41
C SER A 201 15.32 -11.10 21.62
N ALA A 202 14.13 -10.69 21.21
CA ALA A 202 13.32 -11.38 20.21
C ALA A 202 13.37 -10.59 18.91
N VAL A 203 13.73 -11.25 17.81
CA VAL A 203 13.88 -10.65 16.49
C VAL A 203 12.91 -11.31 15.52
N ALA A 204 12.02 -10.53 14.93
CA ALA A 204 11.10 -10.96 13.89
C ALA A 204 11.54 -10.40 12.53
N THR A 205 11.77 -11.30 11.57
CA THR A 205 12.14 -10.98 10.20
C THR A 205 11.00 -11.36 9.26
N TYR A 206 10.63 -10.44 8.38
CA TYR A 206 9.70 -10.71 7.27
C TYR A 206 10.37 -10.39 5.94
N CYS A 207 10.30 -11.36 5.02
CA CYS A 207 10.67 -11.21 3.61
C CYS A 207 9.44 -11.48 2.76
N ASN A 208 9.23 -10.68 1.72
CA ASN A 208 8.09 -10.87 0.82
C ASN A 208 8.43 -11.69 -0.45
N ASN A 209 9.71 -11.97 -0.73
CA ASN A 209 10.13 -12.73 -1.91
C ASN A 209 11.34 -13.67 -1.63
N PRO A 210 11.13 -15.00 -1.45
CA PRO A 210 9.83 -15.63 -1.24
C PRO A 210 9.21 -15.19 0.10
N PRO A 211 7.87 -15.22 0.23
CA PRO A 211 7.21 -14.92 1.50
C PRO A 211 7.71 -15.81 2.63
N MET A 212 8.33 -15.20 3.64
CA MET A 212 8.96 -15.90 4.76
C MET A 212 8.85 -15.05 6.02
N PHE A 213 8.53 -15.71 7.13
CA PHE A 213 8.54 -15.15 8.46
C PHE A 213 9.51 -15.96 9.32
N LYS A 214 10.41 -15.29 10.03
CA LYS A 214 11.37 -15.91 10.97
C LYS A 214 11.27 -15.19 12.31
N LEU A 215 11.18 -15.95 13.39
CA LEU A 215 11.32 -15.46 14.76
C LEU A 215 12.56 -16.11 15.37
N GLU A 216 13.49 -15.28 15.84
CA GLU A 216 14.74 -15.68 16.47
C GLU A 216 14.86 -15.06 17.85
N PHE A 217 15.52 -15.76 18.77
CA PHE A 217 15.88 -15.24 20.08
C PHE A 217 17.38 -15.19 20.17
N SER A 218 17.91 -14.06 20.63
CA SER A 218 19.35 -13.85 20.76
C SER A 218 19.72 -13.16 22.05
N THR A 219 20.95 -13.38 22.49
CA THR A 219 21.60 -12.63 23.58
C THR A 219 22.85 -11.97 23.02
N VAL A 220 23.18 -10.77 23.48
CA VAL A 220 24.48 -10.17 23.14
C VAL A 220 25.50 -10.74 24.12
N ASP A 221 26.52 -11.41 23.60
CA ASP A 221 27.66 -11.84 24.39
C ASP A 221 28.56 -10.63 24.71
N ASP A 222 28.88 -10.43 25.99
CA ASP A 222 29.67 -9.29 26.46
C ASP A 222 31.10 -9.29 25.90
N LEU A 223 31.61 -10.45 25.48
CA LEU A 223 32.97 -10.60 24.94
C LEU A 223 33.05 -10.29 23.43
N SER A 224 32.11 -10.80 22.64
CA SER A 224 32.08 -10.61 21.19
C SER A 224 31.28 -9.37 20.75
N GLY A 225 30.36 -8.89 21.58
CA GLY A 225 29.40 -7.84 21.24
C GLY A 225 28.44 -8.24 20.12
N GLN A 226 28.43 -9.52 19.71
CA GLN A 226 27.58 -10.03 18.63
C GLN A 226 26.34 -10.72 19.21
N PRO A 227 25.18 -10.63 18.53
CA PRO A 227 24.02 -11.42 18.89
C PRO A 227 24.28 -12.91 18.63
N GLU A 228 24.12 -13.73 19.66
CA GLU A 228 24.15 -15.20 19.56
C GLU A 228 22.73 -15.75 19.63
N ALA A 229 22.30 -16.43 18.56
CA ALA A 229 20.97 -17.03 18.48
C ALA A 229 20.87 -18.31 19.32
N PHE A 230 19.77 -18.50 20.02
CA PHE A 230 19.55 -19.68 20.85
C PHE A 230 18.10 -20.18 20.81
N CYS A 231 17.88 -21.43 21.22
CA CYS A 231 16.54 -22.00 21.36
C CYS A 231 15.96 -21.70 22.76
N PRO A 232 14.88 -20.92 22.88
CA PRO A 232 14.31 -20.56 24.19
C PRO A 232 13.68 -21.76 24.91
N ILE A 233 13.24 -22.80 24.18
CA ILE A 233 12.55 -23.98 24.76
C ILE A 233 13.47 -24.76 25.70
N SER A 234 14.77 -24.81 25.39
CA SER A 234 15.78 -25.49 26.21
C SER A 234 16.24 -24.68 27.42
N ARG A 235 15.82 -23.42 27.58
CA ARG A 235 16.35 -22.48 28.58
C ARG A 235 15.32 -22.23 29.69
N ARG A 236 15.66 -22.67 30.91
CA ARG A 236 14.82 -22.46 32.13
C ARG A 236 15.23 -21.24 32.94
N ASP A 237 16.39 -20.68 32.62
CA ASP A 237 17.01 -19.51 33.21
C ASP A 237 16.49 -18.20 32.62
N ILE A 238 15.63 -18.23 31.60
CA ILE A 238 15.04 -17.01 31.04
C ILE A 238 13.93 -16.51 31.97
N ARG A 239 13.95 -15.21 32.25
CA ARG A 239 12.85 -14.47 32.86
C ARG A 239 12.28 -13.52 31.83
N TRP A 240 11.12 -13.88 31.29
CA TRP A 240 10.39 -13.08 30.32
C TRP A 240 9.84 -11.81 30.97
N LEU A 241 9.81 -10.72 30.23
CA LEU A 241 9.19 -9.49 30.70
C LEU A 241 7.67 -9.70 30.86
N ASP A 242 7.11 -9.13 31.93
CA ASP A 242 5.65 -9.11 32.17
C ASP A 242 4.92 -8.17 31.18
N LYS A 243 5.65 -7.27 30.52
CA LYS A 243 5.14 -6.39 29.45
C LYS A 243 4.82 -7.22 28.21
N ASP A 244 3.82 -6.79 27.44
CA ASP A 244 3.46 -7.40 26.14
C ASP A 244 4.50 -7.07 25.05
N TRP A 245 5.71 -7.60 25.20
CA TRP A 245 6.80 -7.47 24.25
C TRP A 245 6.44 -8.10 22.89
N MET A 246 5.53 -9.07 22.86
CA MET A 246 5.04 -9.66 21.61
C MET A 246 4.21 -8.64 20.81
N GLN A 247 3.33 -7.90 21.46
CA GLN A 247 2.58 -6.82 20.82
C GLN A 247 3.52 -5.69 20.35
N GLU A 248 4.53 -5.33 21.15
CA GLU A 248 5.54 -4.34 20.75
C GLU A 248 6.33 -4.79 19.51
N LEU A 249 6.74 -6.06 19.46
CA LEU A 249 7.43 -6.65 18.32
C LEU A 249 6.54 -6.66 17.07
N ARG A 250 5.26 -6.99 17.26
CA ARG A 250 4.24 -6.96 16.20
C ARG A 250 4.08 -5.56 15.62
N ASP A 251 3.89 -4.56 16.47
CA ASP A 251 3.69 -3.17 16.05
C ASP A 251 4.95 -2.61 15.35
N SER A 252 6.13 -2.92 15.88
CA SER A 252 7.41 -2.55 15.28
C SER A 252 7.59 -3.16 13.88
N LEU A 253 7.32 -4.46 13.73
CA LEU A 253 7.40 -5.13 12.43
C LEU A 253 6.36 -4.56 11.45
N GLN A 254 5.11 -4.40 11.89
CA GLN A 254 4.04 -3.86 11.06
C GLN A 254 4.37 -2.46 10.56
N ALA A 255 4.90 -1.58 11.43
CA ALA A 255 5.31 -0.23 11.05
C ALA A 255 6.41 -0.25 9.98
N LYS A 256 7.41 -1.13 10.11
CA LYS A 256 8.48 -1.30 9.12
C LYS A 256 7.94 -1.81 7.78
N VAL A 257 7.00 -2.76 7.79
CA VAL A 257 6.33 -3.24 6.57
C VAL A 257 5.50 -2.13 5.90
N ILE A 258 4.71 -1.38 6.67
CA ILE A 258 3.93 -0.24 6.16
C ILE A 258 4.83 0.79 5.51
N ALA A 259 6.00 1.08 6.08
CA ALA A 259 6.96 2.00 5.49
C ALA A 259 7.48 1.52 4.11
N LYS A 260 7.75 0.21 3.96
CA LYS A 260 8.13 -0.38 2.67
C LYS A 260 6.99 -0.32 1.65
N ILE A 261 5.76 -0.64 2.08
CA ILE A 261 4.57 -0.51 1.24
C ILE A 261 4.37 0.94 0.79
N HIS A 262 4.49 1.90 1.70
CA HIS A 262 4.36 3.33 1.38
C HIS A 262 5.41 3.79 0.36
N LYS A 263 6.66 3.34 0.51
CA LYS A 263 7.73 3.61 -0.47
C LYS A 263 7.38 3.03 -1.84
N HIS A 264 6.92 1.78 -1.90
CA HIS A 264 6.49 1.16 -3.15
C HIS A 264 5.33 1.94 -3.80
N ASN A 265 4.30 2.30 -3.03
CA ASN A 265 3.16 3.08 -3.52
C ASN A 265 3.60 4.44 -4.10
N LYS A 266 4.58 5.12 -3.50
CA LYS A 266 5.15 6.36 -4.06
C LYS A 266 5.76 6.14 -5.44
N HIS A 267 6.57 5.10 -5.60
CA HIS A 267 7.14 4.77 -6.91
C HIS A 267 6.07 4.37 -7.92
N LEU A 268 5.05 3.62 -7.48
CA LEU A 268 3.91 3.26 -8.33
C LEU A 268 3.10 4.49 -8.75
N ALA A 269 2.88 5.45 -7.86
CA ALA A 269 2.19 6.71 -8.16
C ALA A 269 2.91 7.51 -9.25
N ILE A 270 4.24 7.63 -9.14
CA ILE A 270 5.08 8.28 -10.16
C ILE A 270 4.94 7.54 -11.49
N TRP A 271 5.02 6.21 -11.48
CA TRP A 271 4.88 5.38 -12.68
C TRP A 271 3.50 5.57 -13.34
N GLN A 272 2.41 5.57 -12.56
CA GLN A 272 1.06 5.79 -13.06
C GLN A 272 0.91 7.19 -13.68
N ALA A 273 1.44 8.23 -13.02
CA ALA A 273 1.42 9.59 -13.57
C ALA A 273 2.22 9.69 -14.87
N ARG A 274 3.43 9.14 -14.93
CA ARG A 274 4.25 9.11 -16.15
C ARG A 274 3.57 8.39 -17.30
N LYS A 275 2.92 7.25 -17.02
CA LYS A 275 2.12 6.49 -18.00
C LYS A 275 1.02 7.37 -18.60
N LEU A 276 0.28 8.10 -17.78
CA LEU A 276 -0.75 9.02 -18.25
C LEU A 276 -0.19 10.19 -19.06
N ILE A 277 0.90 10.80 -18.60
CA ILE A 277 1.57 11.91 -19.30
C ILE A 277 2.01 11.50 -20.71
N VAL A 278 2.51 10.27 -20.88
CA VAL A 278 2.84 9.74 -22.21
C VAL A 278 1.62 9.67 -23.12
N GLU A 279 0.46 9.24 -22.62
CA GLU A 279 -0.77 9.17 -23.41
C GLU A 279 -1.35 10.56 -23.71
N TRP A 280 -1.29 11.48 -22.74
CA TRP A 280 -1.69 12.87 -22.93
C TRP A 280 -0.82 13.59 -23.97
N ALA A 281 0.49 13.33 -23.96
CA ALA A 281 1.42 13.87 -24.95
C ALA A 281 1.12 13.38 -26.38
N LYS A 282 0.50 12.21 -26.54
CA LYS A 282 0.03 11.71 -27.84
C LYS A 282 -1.31 12.31 -28.26
N GLY A 283 -1.98 13.08 -27.40
CA GLY A 283 -3.29 13.67 -27.66
C GLY A 283 -4.47 12.95 -27.02
N SER A 284 -4.23 12.01 -26.10
CA SER A 284 -5.32 11.31 -25.43
C SER A 284 -6.05 12.20 -24.44
N LEU A 285 -7.39 12.09 -24.40
CA LEU A 285 -8.24 12.71 -23.38
C LEU A 285 -8.51 11.79 -22.18
N SER A 286 -8.00 10.56 -22.21
CA SER A 286 -8.23 9.57 -21.16
C SER A 286 -7.54 9.97 -19.85
N MET A 287 -8.26 9.90 -18.74
CA MET A 287 -7.69 10.08 -17.39
C MET A 287 -7.24 8.74 -16.78
N GLY A 288 -7.19 7.68 -17.60
CA GLY A 288 -6.87 6.32 -17.20
C GLY A 288 -7.89 5.71 -16.25
N GLU A 289 -7.42 4.71 -15.50
CA GLU A 289 -8.23 3.98 -14.55
C GLU A 289 -8.58 4.83 -13.32
N ASP A 290 -9.63 4.41 -12.62
CA ASP A 290 -9.95 4.94 -11.30
C ASP A 290 -8.79 4.67 -10.31
N VAL A 291 -8.56 5.60 -9.38
CA VAL A 291 -7.44 5.49 -8.43
C VAL A 291 -7.54 4.23 -7.55
N SER A 292 -8.74 3.70 -7.30
CA SER A 292 -8.95 2.44 -6.57
C SER A 292 -8.41 1.22 -7.33
N LYS A 293 -8.22 1.31 -8.65
CA LYS A 293 -7.77 0.21 -9.52
C LYS A 293 -6.28 0.31 -9.87
N MET A 294 -5.61 1.38 -9.45
CA MET A 294 -4.19 1.63 -9.78
C MET A 294 -3.19 0.71 -9.06
N GLY A 295 -3.66 -0.20 -8.21
CA GLY A 295 -2.84 -1.23 -7.57
C GLY A 295 -2.05 -0.76 -6.36
N PHE A 296 -2.44 0.34 -5.72
CA PHE A 296 -1.86 0.76 -4.44
C PHE A 296 -2.15 -0.29 -3.36
N LEU A 297 -1.11 -0.66 -2.64
CA LEU A 297 -1.22 -1.61 -1.54
C LEU A 297 -1.71 -0.90 -0.29
N GLU A 298 -2.78 -1.42 0.30
CA GLU A 298 -3.39 -0.85 1.49
C GLU A 298 -2.61 -1.22 2.76
N ARG A 299 -2.77 -0.42 3.81
CA ARG A 299 -2.16 -0.64 5.14
C ARG A 299 -2.42 -2.05 5.67
N ARG A 300 -3.64 -2.57 5.48
CA ARG A 300 -4.05 -3.93 5.88
C ARG A 300 -3.22 -5.04 5.25
N THR A 301 -2.55 -4.77 4.12
CA THR A 301 -1.63 -5.75 3.51
C THR A 301 -0.44 -6.03 4.43
N ALA A 302 -0.07 -5.09 5.32
CA ALA A 302 0.97 -5.31 6.33
C ALA A 302 0.56 -6.33 7.40
N ASP A 303 -0.73 -6.56 7.62
CA ASP A 303 -1.23 -7.51 8.63
C ASP A 303 -0.81 -8.94 8.28
N VAL A 304 -0.64 -9.24 6.99
CA VAL A 304 -0.15 -10.55 6.51
C VAL A 304 1.25 -10.85 7.04
N ALA A 305 2.10 -9.83 7.14
CA ALA A 305 3.47 -9.99 7.64
C ALA A 305 3.54 -10.29 9.14
N THR A 306 2.47 -10.01 9.89
CA THR A 306 2.43 -10.14 11.35
C THR A 306 1.53 -11.26 11.86
N ILE A 307 0.89 -12.05 10.98
CA ILE A 307 0.06 -13.20 11.35
C ILE A 307 0.84 -14.19 12.23
N GLY A 308 2.12 -14.43 11.91
CA GLY A 308 2.99 -15.34 12.67
C GLY A 308 3.24 -14.89 14.13
N LEU A 309 2.97 -13.62 14.45
CA LEU A 309 3.04 -13.07 15.80
C LEU A 309 1.67 -13.00 16.48
N GLY A 310 0.64 -13.67 15.94
CA GLY A 310 -0.74 -13.61 16.44
C GLY A 310 -1.57 -12.42 15.92
N GLY A 311 -1.10 -11.75 14.86
CA GLY A 311 -1.87 -10.72 14.16
C GLY A 311 -3.17 -11.27 13.57
N HIS A 312 -4.23 -10.45 13.57
CA HIS A 312 -5.52 -10.82 13.00
C HIS A 312 -5.73 -10.04 11.70
N ILE A 313 -6.15 -10.75 10.64
CA ILE A 313 -6.64 -10.09 9.42
C ILE A 313 -8.06 -9.63 9.71
N GLN A 314 -8.28 -8.32 9.88
CA GLN A 314 -9.63 -7.79 9.94
C GLN A 314 -10.26 -7.89 8.54
N GLY A 315 -11.26 -8.76 8.39
CA GLY A 315 -12.06 -8.86 7.17
C GLY A 315 -12.93 -7.61 6.97
N LYS A 316 -13.08 -7.18 5.72
CA LYS A 316 -14.10 -6.19 5.32
C LYS A 316 -15.46 -6.85 5.22
#